data_AF-A0A3A8F6F1-F1
#
_entry.id   AF-A0A3A8F6F1-F1
#
_cell.length_a   1.000
_cell.length_b   1.000
_cell.length_c   1.000
_cell.angle_alpha   90.00
_cell.angle_beta   90.00
_cell.angle_gamma   90.00
#
_symmetry.space_group_name_H-M   'P 1'
#
loop_
_entity.id
_entity.type
_entity.pdbx_description
1 polymer ?
#
loop_
_entity_poly.entity_id
_entity_poly.type
_entity_poly.pdbx_seq_one_letter_code
_entity_poly.pdbx_strand_id
1 'polypeptide(L)'
;MILNRKTVLIVLSIIYSSLAWSNEMLIKENHKVYFKSNNSKIFLFEDQNYCFDKDAFSIEHLTNDERKYLVVNYTEDCNPSGEHKIFEIADKKAVSFYLASLYDPEFFPNEGKIVERFKDGAIGYTKIYTLKNNRYNLTEEVKTLDDNINLSTTFNNGVKKFQLKDNSNKKIKSFNISVDRLYLYDDNFKKKKSYFVKGDILSLYEIVEIKNNLYIKVGYKGNDQIGYVLLKNLILDI
;
A
#
# COMPACT_ATOMS: atom_id res chain seq x y z
N MET A 1 -31.70 36.98 38.92
CA MET A 1 -32.06 37.13 37.50
C MET A 1 -32.72 35.83 37.06
N ILE A 2 -34.06 35.79 37.04
CA ILE A 2 -34.83 34.56 36.82
C ILE A 2 -34.87 34.31 35.31
N LEU A 3 -34.08 33.34 34.85
CA LEU A 3 -34.15 32.89 33.46
C LEU A 3 -35.53 32.25 33.24
N ASN A 4 -36.33 32.86 32.38
CA ASN A 4 -37.71 32.47 32.12
C ASN A 4 -37.76 31.01 31.60
N ARG A 5 -38.63 30.18 32.19
CA ARG A 5 -38.73 28.73 31.94
C ARG A 5 -39.00 28.40 30.46
N LYS A 6 -39.60 29.33 29.72
CA LYS A 6 -39.81 29.22 28.25
C LYS A 6 -38.51 29.38 27.45
N THR A 7 -37.56 30.19 27.92
CA THR A 7 -36.27 30.41 27.23
C THR A 7 -35.34 29.21 27.38
N VAL A 8 -35.39 28.52 28.53
CA VAL A 8 -34.63 27.27 28.76
C VAL A 8 -35.09 26.14 27.84
N LEU A 9 -36.40 26.03 27.59
CA LEU A 9 -36.97 25.02 26.68
C LEU A 9 -36.61 25.25 25.21
N ILE A 10 -36.52 26.52 24.77
CA ILE A 10 -36.11 26.88 23.40
C ILE A 10 -34.61 26.59 23.20
N VAL A 11 -33.77 26.88 24.20
CA VAL A 11 -32.33 26.58 24.12
C VAL A 11 -32.09 25.06 24.11
N LEU A 12 -32.83 24.27 24.89
CA LEU A 12 -32.72 22.80 24.85
C LEU A 12 -33.20 22.18 23.52
N SER A 13 -34.22 22.74 22.87
CA SER A 13 -34.70 22.25 21.58
C SER A 13 -33.77 22.61 20.41
N ILE A 14 -33.06 23.74 20.49
CA ILE A 14 -32.00 24.09 19.53
C ILE A 14 -30.77 23.19 19.71
N ILE A 15 -30.39 22.85 20.95
CA ILE A 15 -29.25 21.95 21.22
C ILE A 15 -29.56 20.51 20.77
N TYR A 16 -30.79 20.01 20.95
CA TYR A 16 -31.15 18.66 20.49
C TYR A 16 -31.30 18.51 18.97
N SER A 17 -31.54 19.61 18.22
CA SER A 17 -31.58 19.55 16.75
C SER A 17 -30.19 19.43 16.09
N SER A 18 -29.11 19.62 16.86
CA SER A 18 -27.73 19.53 16.36
C SER A 18 -27.09 18.14 16.49
N LEU A 19 -27.82 17.16 17.03
CA LEU A 19 -27.42 15.74 17.04
C LEU A 19 -28.27 14.92 16.06
N ALA A 20 -28.56 15.47 14.88
CA ALA A 20 -28.90 14.62 13.75
C ALA A 20 -27.60 13.94 13.31
N TRP A 21 -27.33 12.74 13.84
CA TRP A 21 -26.29 11.87 13.29
C TRP A 21 -26.60 11.68 11.81
N SER A 22 -25.68 12.14 10.95
CA SER A 22 -25.80 11.91 9.51
C SER A 22 -25.85 10.41 9.28
N ASN A 23 -26.97 9.92 8.74
CA ASN A 23 -27.15 8.50 8.48
C ASN A 23 -26.50 8.18 7.14
N GLU A 24 -25.18 7.97 7.18
CA GLU A 24 -24.35 7.59 6.04
C GLU A 24 -24.35 6.07 5.93
N MET A 25 -24.67 5.53 4.76
CA MET A 25 -24.73 4.09 4.53
C MET A 25 -24.58 3.74 3.05
N LEU A 26 -24.18 2.50 2.77
CA LEU A 26 -24.35 1.90 1.45
C LEU A 26 -25.76 1.32 1.30
N ILE A 27 -26.32 1.44 0.10
CA ILE A 27 -27.61 0.88 -0.28
C ILE A 27 -27.49 0.16 -1.62
N LYS A 28 -28.06 -1.04 -1.70
CA LYS A 28 -28.18 -1.83 -2.92
C LYS A 28 -29.64 -1.86 -3.39
N GLU A 29 -29.87 -1.41 -4.62
CA GLU A 29 -31.17 -1.40 -5.29
C GLU A 29 -31.00 -1.73 -6.76
N ASN A 30 -31.79 -2.68 -7.30
CA ASN A 30 -31.81 -3.01 -8.74
C ASN A 30 -30.40 -3.19 -9.34
N HIS A 31 -29.57 -4.02 -8.72
CA HIS A 31 -28.20 -4.30 -9.15
C HIS A 31 -27.22 -3.12 -9.11
N LYS A 32 -27.58 -2.05 -8.37
CA LYS A 32 -26.77 -0.83 -8.25
C LYS A 32 -26.47 -0.52 -6.80
N VAL A 33 -25.24 -0.11 -6.53
CA VAL A 33 -24.77 0.32 -5.22
C VAL A 33 -24.72 1.83 -5.19
N TYR A 34 -25.21 2.38 -4.08
CA TYR A 34 -25.30 3.81 -3.85
C TYR A 34 -24.78 4.15 -2.46
N PHE A 35 -24.15 5.31 -2.36
CA PHE A 35 -23.88 5.96 -1.08
C PHE A 35 -25.04 6.91 -0.74
N LYS A 36 -25.71 6.67 0.39
CA LYS A 36 -26.73 7.56 0.92
C LYS A 36 -26.13 8.39 2.04
N SER A 37 -26.26 9.71 1.94
CA SER A 37 -25.95 10.65 3.02
C SER A 37 -27.14 11.60 3.17
N ASN A 38 -27.81 11.53 4.32
CA ASN A 38 -29.05 12.26 4.60
C ASN A 38 -30.13 12.01 3.52
N ASN A 39 -30.62 13.07 2.87
CA ASN A 39 -31.63 13.01 1.80
C ASN A 39 -31.02 12.88 0.39
N SER A 40 -29.70 12.71 0.28
CA SER A 40 -29.01 12.54 -1.00
C SER A 40 -28.58 11.10 -1.18
N LYS A 41 -28.66 10.63 -2.42
CA LYS A 41 -28.25 9.30 -2.85
C LYS A 41 -27.37 9.44 -4.08
N ILE A 42 -26.16 8.90 -4.01
CA ILE A 42 -25.13 9.02 -5.02
C ILE A 42 -24.84 7.62 -5.56
N PHE A 43 -24.93 7.45 -6.89
CA PHE A 43 -24.59 6.20 -7.55
C PHE A 43 -23.08 5.96 -7.52
N LEU A 44 -22.67 4.72 -7.25
CA LEU A 44 -21.26 4.32 -7.23
C LEU A 44 -20.94 3.37 -8.40
N PHE A 45 -21.57 2.20 -8.45
CA PHE A 45 -21.28 1.15 -9.42
C PHE A 45 -22.39 0.08 -9.47
N GLU A 46 -22.32 -0.81 -10.47
CA GLU A 46 -23.17 -2.01 -10.58
C GLU A 46 -22.59 -3.17 -9.76
N ASP A 47 -23.48 -4.01 -9.20
CA ASP A 47 -23.14 -4.99 -8.16
C ASP A 47 -22.78 -6.40 -8.67
N GLN A 48 -22.54 -6.56 -9.97
CA GLN A 48 -22.48 -7.88 -10.63
C GLN A 48 -21.51 -8.86 -9.94
N ASN A 49 -20.41 -8.36 -9.38
CA ASN A 49 -19.38 -9.10 -8.67
C ASN A 49 -19.12 -8.53 -7.25
N TYR A 50 -20.11 -7.84 -6.67
CA TYR A 50 -19.93 -7.17 -5.38
C TYR A 50 -20.69 -7.90 -4.26
N CYS A 51 -19.94 -8.37 -3.27
CA CYS A 51 -20.48 -8.83 -2.01
C CYS A 51 -20.88 -7.61 -1.18
N PHE A 52 -22.19 -7.37 -1.11
CA PHE A 52 -22.74 -6.19 -0.46
C PHE A 52 -22.82 -6.37 1.05
N ASP A 53 -22.09 -5.53 1.77
CA ASP A 53 -22.31 -5.24 3.18
C ASP A 53 -22.56 -3.74 3.33
N LYS A 54 -23.65 -3.39 4.03
CA LYS A 54 -24.11 -1.99 4.19
C LYS A 54 -23.10 -1.12 4.93
N ASP A 55 -22.25 -1.73 5.75
CA ASP A 55 -21.26 -1.07 6.60
C ASP A 55 -19.83 -1.20 6.04
N ALA A 56 -19.66 -1.75 4.82
CA ALA A 56 -18.36 -1.98 4.19
C ALA A 56 -17.78 -0.75 3.47
N PHE A 57 -17.78 0.39 4.17
CA PHE A 57 -17.19 1.63 3.69
C PHE A 57 -16.59 2.46 4.82
N SER A 58 -15.69 3.37 4.46
CA SER A 58 -15.25 4.47 5.32
C SER A 58 -15.26 5.80 4.56
N ILE A 59 -15.23 6.90 5.31
CA ILE A 59 -15.07 8.24 4.76
C ILE A 59 -13.73 8.79 5.23
N GLU A 60 -12.88 9.11 4.28
CA GLU A 60 -11.51 9.53 4.51
C GLU A 60 -11.27 10.96 4.02
N HIS A 61 -10.31 11.63 4.66
CA HIS A 61 -9.75 12.90 4.21
C HIS A 61 -8.36 12.63 3.61
N LEU A 62 -8.30 12.45 2.29
CA LEU A 62 -7.06 12.03 1.61
C LEU A 62 -6.20 13.21 1.14
N THR A 63 -6.77 14.40 1.06
CA THR A 63 -6.07 15.59 0.57
C THR A 63 -6.08 16.70 1.61
N ASN A 64 -5.20 17.69 1.46
CA ASN A 64 -5.10 18.84 2.37
C ASN A 64 -6.27 19.84 2.23
N ASP A 65 -7.32 19.45 1.52
CA ASP A 65 -8.52 20.25 1.31
C ASP A 65 -9.71 19.59 2.01
N GLU A 66 -10.88 20.23 1.96
CA GLU A 66 -12.07 19.76 2.66
C GLU A 66 -12.79 18.61 1.95
N ARG A 67 -12.19 18.03 0.90
CA ARG A 67 -12.83 16.96 0.13
C ARG A 67 -12.94 15.69 0.97
N LYS A 68 -14.04 14.99 0.74
CA LYS A 68 -14.35 13.70 1.37
C LYS A 68 -14.23 12.60 0.34
N TYR A 69 -13.60 11.52 0.74
CA TYR A 69 -13.40 10.34 -0.10
C TYR A 69 -14.14 9.17 0.51
N LEU A 70 -15.01 8.54 -0.27
CA LEU A 70 -15.68 7.31 0.11
C LEU A 70 -14.79 6.14 -0.30
N VAL A 71 -14.33 5.36 0.68
CA VAL A 71 -13.58 4.12 0.45
C VAL A 71 -14.56 2.97 0.63
N VAL A 72 -14.78 2.20 -0.44
CA VAL A 72 -15.73 1.08 -0.45
C VAL A 72 -14.93 -0.20 -0.63
N ASN A 73 -15.06 -1.14 0.30
CA ASN A 73 -14.62 -2.51 0.06
C ASN A 73 -15.44 -3.03 -1.13
N TYR A 74 -14.77 -3.40 -2.21
CA TYR A 74 -15.31 -3.91 -3.46
C TYR A 74 -14.78 -5.33 -3.69
N THR A 75 -15.30 -6.29 -2.92
CA THR A 75 -14.86 -7.69 -3.01
C THR A 75 -16.01 -8.62 -3.40
N GLU A 76 -15.68 -9.72 -4.06
CA GLU A 76 -16.64 -10.76 -4.45
C GLU A 76 -17.07 -11.64 -3.27
N ASP A 77 -16.29 -11.68 -2.20
CA ASP A 77 -16.42 -12.61 -1.07
C ASP A 77 -16.63 -11.93 0.30
N CYS A 78 -16.86 -10.62 0.32
CA CYS A 78 -17.00 -9.79 1.55
C CYS A 78 -15.74 -9.86 2.44
N ASN A 79 -14.58 -10.19 1.88
CA ASN A 79 -13.34 -10.20 2.63
C ASN A 79 -12.90 -8.76 2.97
N PRO A 80 -12.76 -8.39 4.26
CA PRO A 80 -12.30 -7.06 4.65
C PRO A 80 -10.91 -6.71 4.12
N SER A 81 -10.05 -7.70 3.82
CA SER A 81 -8.70 -7.47 3.28
C SER A 81 -8.63 -7.49 1.75
N GLY A 82 -9.76 -7.47 1.04
CA GLY A 82 -9.74 -7.47 -0.42
C GLY A 82 -9.66 -6.07 -1.06
N GLU A 83 -10.15 -5.96 -2.29
CA GLU A 83 -10.05 -4.75 -3.10
C GLU A 83 -10.92 -3.62 -2.55
N HIS A 84 -10.39 -2.40 -2.48
CA HIS A 84 -11.10 -1.19 -2.08
C HIS A 84 -11.07 -0.16 -3.21
N LYS A 85 -12.25 0.35 -3.57
CA LYS A 85 -12.42 1.45 -4.52
C LYS A 85 -12.62 2.75 -3.78
N ILE A 86 -11.97 3.80 -4.26
CA ILE A 86 -12.03 5.13 -3.66
C ILE A 86 -12.79 6.06 -4.60
N PHE A 87 -13.73 6.83 -4.05
CA PHE A 87 -14.51 7.82 -4.77
C PHE A 87 -14.38 9.18 -4.11
N GLU A 88 -14.06 10.21 -4.89
CA GLU A 88 -14.20 11.61 -4.47
C GLU A 88 -15.69 11.99 -4.52
N ILE A 89 -16.21 12.51 -3.40
CA ILE A 89 -17.59 13.01 -3.32
C ILE A 89 -17.60 14.51 -3.61
N ALA A 90 -18.13 14.90 -4.77
CA ALA A 90 -18.23 16.28 -5.21
C ALA A 90 -19.63 16.57 -5.77
N ASP A 91 -20.28 17.65 -5.31
CA ASP A 91 -21.54 18.18 -5.87
C ASP A 91 -22.62 17.12 -6.18
N LYS A 92 -22.87 16.21 -5.23
CA LYS A 92 -23.84 15.10 -5.33
C LYS A 92 -23.49 14.01 -6.36
N LYS A 93 -22.21 13.91 -6.73
CA LYS A 93 -21.68 12.84 -7.57
C LYS A 93 -20.49 12.18 -6.88
N ALA A 94 -20.24 10.93 -7.27
CA ALA A 94 -19.04 10.20 -6.93
C ALA A 94 -18.18 10.10 -8.19
N VAL A 95 -16.93 10.51 -8.09
CA VAL A 95 -15.94 10.39 -9.16
C VAL A 95 -14.88 9.41 -8.69
N SER A 96 -14.53 8.43 -9.53
CA SER A 96 -13.45 7.50 -9.20
C SER A 96 -12.16 8.26 -8.91
N PHE A 97 -11.54 7.94 -7.78
CA PHE A 97 -10.23 8.46 -7.45
C PHE A 97 -9.21 7.96 -8.48
N TYR A 98 -8.16 8.76 -8.73
CA TYR A 98 -7.20 8.43 -9.78
C TYR A 98 -6.25 7.28 -9.42
N LEU A 99 -6.10 6.95 -8.14
CA LEU A 99 -5.41 5.71 -7.77
C LEU A 99 -6.28 4.54 -8.20
N ALA A 100 -5.64 3.50 -8.74
CA ALA A 100 -6.29 2.22 -8.89
C ALA A 100 -6.81 1.72 -7.54
N SER A 101 -7.69 0.72 -7.57
CA SER A 101 -8.15 0.06 -6.35
C SER A 101 -6.98 -0.42 -5.50
N LEU A 102 -7.15 -0.36 -4.18
CA LEU A 102 -6.13 -0.72 -3.20
C LEU A 102 -6.55 -1.95 -2.41
N TYR A 103 -5.60 -2.81 -2.03
CA TYR A 103 -5.88 -3.97 -1.19
C TYR A 103 -5.55 -3.69 0.28
N ASP A 104 -6.54 -3.87 1.16
CA ASP A 104 -6.42 -3.61 2.61
C ASP A 104 -5.67 -2.29 2.95
N PRO A 105 -6.15 -1.12 2.46
CA PRO A 105 -5.45 0.14 2.65
C PRO A 105 -5.61 0.71 4.06
N GLU A 106 -4.50 1.10 4.66
CA GLU A 106 -4.45 1.94 5.86
C GLU A 106 -4.18 3.40 5.46
N PHE A 107 -5.04 4.30 5.94
CA PHE A 107 -4.95 5.73 5.66
C PHE A 107 -4.32 6.46 6.84
N PHE A 108 -3.30 7.29 6.55
CA PHE A 108 -2.65 8.19 7.51
C PHE A 108 -2.76 9.63 7.01
N PRO A 109 -3.95 10.27 7.10
CA PRO A 109 -4.19 11.62 6.59
C PRO A 109 -3.21 12.67 7.09
N ASN A 110 -2.93 12.66 8.40
CA ASN A 110 -2.03 13.62 9.04
C ASN A 110 -0.57 13.51 8.56
N GLU A 111 -0.18 12.34 8.04
CA GLU A 111 1.14 12.08 7.46
C GLU A 111 1.13 12.24 5.93
N GLY A 112 -0.04 12.47 5.32
CA GLY A 112 -0.21 12.45 3.86
C GLY A 112 0.21 11.10 3.27
N LYS A 113 -0.15 9.99 3.92
CA LYS A 113 0.35 8.65 3.56
C LYS A 113 -0.78 7.63 3.46
N ILE A 114 -0.65 6.70 2.52
CA ILE A 114 -1.48 5.51 2.40
C ILE A 114 -0.55 4.30 2.38
N VAL A 115 -0.90 3.26 3.14
CA VAL A 115 -0.16 1.99 3.13
C VAL A 115 -1.10 0.88 2.71
N GLU A 116 -0.80 0.25 1.59
CA GLU A 116 -1.53 -0.89 1.04
C GLU A 116 -0.74 -2.17 1.35
N ARG A 117 -1.41 -3.22 1.84
CA ARG A 117 -0.77 -4.50 2.17
C ARG A 117 -1.59 -5.65 1.59
N PHE A 118 -0.93 -6.53 0.84
CA PHE A 118 -1.60 -7.69 0.26
C PHE A 118 -0.64 -8.84 0.05
N LYS A 119 -1.20 -10.02 -0.23
CA LYS A 119 -0.44 -11.22 -0.58
C LYS A 119 -0.82 -11.69 -1.97
N ASP A 120 0.16 -12.16 -2.71
CA ASP A 120 0.00 -12.92 -3.95
C ASP A 120 0.68 -14.28 -3.75
N GLY A 121 -0.12 -15.30 -3.43
CA GLY A 121 0.37 -16.58 -2.94
C GLY A 121 1.20 -16.42 -1.67
N ALA A 122 2.44 -16.90 -1.70
CA ALA A 122 3.39 -16.79 -0.59
C ALA A 122 4.06 -15.41 -0.48
N ILE A 123 3.93 -14.55 -1.50
CA ILE A 123 4.64 -13.28 -1.58
C ILE A 123 3.80 -12.18 -0.93
N GLY A 124 4.34 -11.55 0.11
CA GLY A 124 3.78 -10.34 0.70
C GLY A 124 4.22 -9.09 -0.05
N TYR A 125 3.30 -8.13 -0.19
CA TYR A 125 3.56 -6.79 -0.70
C TYR A 125 3.13 -5.74 0.32
N THR A 126 3.93 -4.68 0.42
CA THR A 126 3.54 -3.43 1.09
C THR A 126 3.87 -2.27 0.16
N LYS A 127 2.85 -1.50 -0.23
CA LYS A 127 3.02 -0.30 -1.06
C LYS A 127 2.74 0.93 -0.22
N ILE A 128 3.65 1.89 -0.30
CA ILE A 128 3.56 3.16 0.43
C ILE A 128 3.36 4.26 -0.59
N TYR A 129 2.25 4.98 -0.47
CA TYR A 129 1.95 6.15 -1.25
C TYR A 129 2.09 7.39 -0.38
N THR A 130 2.70 8.44 -0.91
CA THR A 130 2.86 9.72 -0.21
C THR A 130 2.28 10.86 -1.02
N LEU A 131 1.53 11.74 -0.35
CA LEU A 131 0.92 12.93 -0.91
C LEU A 131 1.99 13.98 -1.21
N LYS A 132 2.10 14.36 -2.48
CA LYS A 132 2.95 15.46 -2.96
C LYS A 132 2.16 16.25 -4.00
N ASN A 133 2.09 17.58 -3.86
CA ASN A 133 1.33 18.45 -4.77
C ASN A 133 -0.13 17.96 -4.97
N ASN A 134 -0.83 17.66 -3.88
CA ASN A 134 -2.20 17.10 -3.86
C ASN A 134 -2.39 15.78 -4.63
N ARG A 135 -1.30 15.04 -4.90
CA ARG A 135 -1.35 13.72 -5.52
C ARG A 135 -0.48 12.72 -4.76
N TYR A 136 -1.07 11.59 -4.42
CA TYR A 136 -0.38 10.41 -3.94
C TYR A 136 0.44 9.81 -5.07
N ASN A 137 1.70 9.54 -4.76
CA ASN A 137 2.61 8.83 -5.62
C ASN A 137 3.16 7.63 -4.85
N LEU A 138 3.30 6.48 -5.52
CA LEU A 138 4.01 5.34 -4.95
C LEU A 138 5.46 5.77 -4.67
N THR A 139 5.85 5.78 -3.40
CA THR A 139 7.19 6.18 -2.96
C THR A 139 8.05 4.97 -2.59
N GLU A 140 7.43 3.89 -2.13
CA GLU A 140 8.10 2.64 -1.82
C GLU A 140 7.20 1.44 -2.07
N GLU A 141 7.76 0.38 -2.64
CA GLU A 141 7.17 -0.96 -2.66
C GLU A 141 8.13 -1.91 -1.95
N VAL A 142 7.61 -2.66 -0.98
CA VAL A 142 8.34 -3.72 -0.28
C VAL A 142 7.74 -5.06 -0.70
N LYS A 143 8.57 -5.94 -1.23
CA LYS A 143 8.21 -7.30 -1.64
C LYS A 143 8.93 -8.31 -0.76
N THR A 144 8.21 -9.23 -0.14
CA THR A 144 8.82 -10.36 0.58
C THR A 144 9.49 -11.29 -0.41
N LEU A 145 10.77 -11.60 -0.17
CA LEU A 145 11.53 -12.56 -0.96
C LEU A 145 11.66 -13.89 -0.22
N ASP A 146 11.81 -13.86 1.10
CA ASP A 146 12.00 -15.01 1.98
C ASP A 146 11.55 -14.63 3.40
N ASP A 147 11.51 -15.57 4.33
CA ASP A 147 11.03 -15.41 5.71
C ASP A 147 11.64 -14.21 6.43
N ASN A 148 12.86 -13.81 6.08
CA ASN A 148 13.58 -12.70 6.72
C ASN A 148 14.18 -11.68 5.74
N ILE A 149 13.84 -11.77 4.45
CA ILE A 149 14.43 -10.93 3.41
C ILE A 149 13.31 -10.28 2.61
N ASN A 150 13.34 -8.95 2.56
CA ASN A 150 12.42 -8.14 1.79
C ASN A 150 13.20 -7.27 0.79
N LEU A 151 12.69 -7.14 -0.43
CA LEU A 151 13.15 -6.17 -1.42
C LEU A 151 12.34 -4.88 -1.28
N SER A 152 12.99 -3.82 -0.84
CA SER A 152 12.47 -2.45 -0.92
C SER A 152 12.88 -1.82 -2.24
N THR A 153 11.89 -1.34 -2.99
CA THR A 153 12.04 -0.51 -4.19
C THR A 153 11.53 0.89 -3.87
N THR A 154 12.42 1.86 -3.76
CA THR A 154 12.08 3.27 -3.57
C THR A 154 11.99 3.97 -4.91
N PHE A 155 10.92 4.76 -5.12
CA PHE A 155 10.68 5.53 -6.32
C PHE A 155 10.89 7.02 -6.02
N ASN A 156 11.85 7.64 -6.70
CA ASN A 156 12.10 9.07 -6.57
C ASN A 156 12.39 9.69 -7.95
N ASN A 157 11.52 10.59 -8.41
CA ASN A 157 11.67 11.32 -9.67
C ASN A 157 12.00 10.42 -10.88
N GLY A 158 11.30 9.28 -11.01
CA GLY A 158 11.52 8.31 -12.09
C GLY A 158 12.72 7.37 -11.89
N VAL A 159 13.53 7.59 -10.86
CA VAL A 159 14.64 6.69 -10.50
C VAL A 159 14.16 5.67 -9.49
N LYS A 160 14.44 4.39 -9.77
CA LYS A 160 14.25 3.28 -8.83
C LYS A 160 15.53 3.05 -8.04
N LYS A 161 15.42 2.84 -6.73
CA LYS A 161 16.51 2.39 -5.88
C LYS A 161 16.09 1.12 -5.15
N PHE A 162 16.97 0.13 -5.17
CA PHE A 162 16.70 -1.17 -4.57
C PHE A 162 17.51 -1.36 -3.28
N GLN A 163 16.90 -1.99 -2.30
CA GLN A 163 17.54 -2.29 -1.02
C GLN A 163 16.96 -3.57 -0.43
N LEU A 164 17.82 -4.44 0.10
CA LEU A 164 17.36 -5.55 0.94
C LEU A 164 17.16 -5.07 2.38
N LYS A 165 16.02 -5.44 2.97
CA LYS A 165 15.65 -5.16 4.36
C LYS A 165 15.27 -6.46 5.08
N ASP A 166 15.55 -6.51 6.37
CA ASP A 166 15.00 -7.54 7.25
C ASP A 166 13.55 -7.22 7.65
N ASN A 167 12.91 -8.10 8.41
CA ASN A 167 11.54 -7.90 8.91
C ASN A 167 11.40 -6.74 9.90
N SER A 168 12.51 -6.25 10.45
CA SER A 168 12.55 -5.03 11.27
C SER A 168 12.75 -3.76 10.43
N ASN A 169 12.59 -3.86 9.09
CA ASN A 169 12.85 -2.79 8.13
C ASN A 169 14.29 -2.23 8.15
N LYS A 170 15.25 -2.97 8.70
CA LYS A 170 16.66 -2.55 8.72
C LYS A 170 17.36 -3.00 7.45
N LYS A 171 18.21 -2.13 6.90
CA LYS A 171 19.02 -2.42 5.73
C LYS A 171 19.96 -3.60 6.00
N ILE A 172 19.87 -4.63 5.15
CA ILE A 172 20.82 -5.75 5.12
C ILE A 172 22.12 -5.26 4.45
N LYS A 173 23.23 -5.34 5.18
CA LYS A 173 24.57 -4.95 4.69
C LYS A 173 25.46 -6.14 4.36
N SER A 174 25.10 -7.32 4.84
CA SER A 174 25.80 -8.57 4.58
C SER A 174 24.86 -9.74 4.76
N PHE A 175 25.14 -10.85 4.09
CA PHE A 175 24.36 -12.08 4.21
C PHE A 175 25.26 -13.31 4.09
N ASN A 176 24.78 -14.43 4.63
CA ASN A 176 25.39 -15.74 4.46
C ASN A 176 24.79 -16.43 3.22
N ILE A 177 25.61 -17.11 2.44
CA ILE A 177 25.16 -17.88 1.29
C ILE A 177 24.54 -19.20 1.76
N SER A 178 23.27 -19.41 1.41
CA SER A 178 22.50 -20.61 1.73
C SER A 178 22.61 -21.71 0.66
N VAL A 179 22.96 -21.33 -0.57
CA VAL A 179 23.06 -22.23 -1.75
C VAL A 179 24.47 -22.80 -1.93
N ASP A 180 24.58 -24.00 -2.51
CA ASP A 180 25.88 -24.68 -2.70
C ASP A 180 26.86 -23.89 -3.57
N ARG A 181 26.36 -23.25 -4.62
CA ARG A 181 27.16 -22.42 -5.54
C ARG A 181 26.41 -21.17 -5.97
N LEU A 182 26.94 -20.02 -5.59
CA LEU A 182 26.47 -18.72 -6.04
C LEU A 182 27.44 -18.17 -7.09
N TYR A 183 27.07 -18.27 -8.37
CA TYR A 183 27.92 -17.80 -9.47
C TYR A 183 28.04 -16.28 -9.52
N LEU A 184 29.27 -15.82 -9.77
CA LEU A 184 29.60 -14.42 -10.01
C LEU A 184 29.31 -14.01 -11.45
N TYR A 185 29.04 -12.73 -11.63
CA TYR A 185 28.89 -12.03 -12.89
C TYR A 185 29.90 -10.88 -12.95
N ASP A 186 30.41 -10.61 -14.15
CA ASP A 186 31.29 -9.46 -14.41
C ASP A 186 30.51 -8.14 -14.54
N ASP A 187 31.22 -7.03 -14.77
CA ASP A 187 30.63 -5.70 -14.95
C ASP A 187 29.76 -5.57 -16.21
N ASN A 188 29.87 -6.52 -17.14
CA ASN A 188 29.01 -6.64 -18.31
C ASN A 188 27.83 -7.61 -18.07
N PHE A 189 27.62 -8.03 -16.82
CA PHE A 189 26.59 -8.98 -16.40
C PHE A 189 26.67 -10.33 -17.12
N LYS A 190 27.88 -10.76 -17.50
CA LYS A 190 28.15 -12.10 -18.02
C LYS A 190 28.59 -13.03 -16.90
N LYS A 191 28.00 -14.23 -16.87
CA LYS A 191 28.29 -15.27 -15.86
C LYS A 191 29.76 -15.71 -15.95
N LYS A 192 30.47 -15.67 -14.81
CA LYS A 192 31.84 -16.16 -14.66
C LYS A 192 31.83 -17.63 -14.24
N LYS A 193 32.98 -18.30 -14.40
CA LYS A 193 33.21 -19.65 -13.85
C LYS A 193 33.43 -19.65 -12.33
N SER A 194 33.78 -18.50 -11.76
CA SER A 194 33.95 -18.30 -10.32
C SER A 194 32.60 -18.25 -9.60
N TYR A 195 32.56 -18.81 -8.39
CA TYR A 195 31.39 -18.82 -7.53
C TYR A 195 31.81 -18.74 -6.07
N PHE A 196 30.90 -18.28 -5.23
CA PHE A 196 30.99 -18.44 -3.78
C PHE A 196 30.24 -19.70 -3.34
N VAL A 197 30.57 -20.22 -2.17
CA VAL A 197 29.99 -21.47 -1.65
C VAL A 197 29.13 -21.22 -0.41
N LYS A 198 28.29 -22.21 -0.11
CA LYS A 198 27.46 -22.20 1.10
C LYS A 198 28.31 -21.93 2.35
N GLY A 199 27.87 -20.99 3.18
CA GLY A 199 28.58 -20.58 4.39
C GLY A 199 29.45 -19.33 4.23
N ASP A 200 29.77 -18.91 2.99
CA ASP A 200 30.48 -17.65 2.77
C ASP A 200 29.63 -16.45 3.20
N ILE A 201 30.27 -15.45 3.82
CA ILE A 201 29.64 -14.19 4.20
C ILE A 201 30.02 -13.10 3.20
N LEU A 202 29.03 -12.52 2.55
CA LEU A 202 29.21 -11.48 1.55
C LEU A 202 28.76 -10.12 2.10
N SER A 203 29.53 -9.08 1.80
CA SER A 203 29.12 -7.69 2.01
C SER A 203 28.31 -7.22 0.80
N LEU A 204 27.16 -6.60 1.04
CA LEU A 204 26.28 -6.06 0.01
C LEU A 204 26.56 -4.57 -0.18
N TYR A 205 26.88 -4.16 -1.41
CA TYR A 205 27.16 -2.76 -1.74
C TYR A 205 25.96 -2.07 -2.39
N GLU A 206 25.47 -2.62 -3.50
CA GLU A 206 24.38 -2.05 -4.30
C GLU A 206 23.57 -3.14 -4.99
N ILE A 207 22.37 -2.78 -5.43
CA ILE A 207 21.50 -3.63 -6.23
C ILE A 207 21.11 -2.84 -7.48
N VAL A 208 21.30 -3.45 -8.64
CA VAL A 208 21.04 -2.83 -9.95
C VAL A 208 20.09 -3.70 -10.77
N GLU A 209 19.22 -3.05 -11.54
CA GLU A 209 18.29 -3.71 -12.45
C GLU A 209 18.84 -3.66 -13.88
N ILE A 210 19.02 -4.82 -14.51
CA ILE A 210 19.50 -4.96 -15.89
C ILE A 210 18.61 -5.96 -16.61
N LYS A 211 17.91 -5.52 -17.66
CA LYS A 211 16.99 -6.37 -18.44
C LYS A 211 16.03 -7.17 -17.54
N ASN A 212 15.37 -6.48 -16.61
CA ASN A 212 14.42 -7.01 -15.62
C ASN A 212 15.01 -8.04 -14.63
N ASN A 213 16.34 -8.15 -14.56
CA ASN A 213 17.02 -8.97 -13.56
C ASN A 213 17.71 -8.07 -12.53
N LEU A 214 17.58 -8.44 -11.26
CA LEU A 214 18.23 -7.73 -10.16
C LEU A 214 19.57 -8.40 -9.82
N TYR A 215 20.63 -7.61 -9.92
CA TYR A 215 21.99 -8.03 -9.59
C TYR A 215 22.44 -7.32 -8.33
N ILE A 216 23.02 -8.06 -7.40
CA ILE A 216 23.63 -7.52 -6.19
C ILE A 216 25.13 -7.45 -6.39
N LYS A 217 25.70 -6.25 -6.22
CA LYS A 217 27.15 -6.12 -6.09
C LYS A 217 27.58 -6.53 -4.70
N VAL A 218 28.49 -7.48 -4.64
CA VAL A 218 28.94 -8.12 -3.41
C VAL A 218 30.46 -8.10 -3.29
N GLY A 219 30.94 -8.13 -2.06
CA GLY A 219 32.36 -8.25 -1.72
C GLY A 219 32.61 -9.36 -0.72
N TYR A 220 33.63 -10.17 -0.98
CA TYR A 220 34.09 -11.21 -0.04
C TYR A 220 35.32 -10.75 0.73
N LYS A 221 35.23 -10.73 2.07
CA LYS A 221 36.30 -10.22 2.93
C LYS A 221 37.60 -11.04 2.88
N GLY A 222 37.54 -12.31 2.46
CA GLY A 222 38.71 -13.19 2.51
C GLY A 222 39.75 -12.93 1.41
N ASN A 223 39.36 -12.36 0.27
CA ASN A 223 40.22 -12.25 -0.93
C ASN A 223 39.94 -11.00 -1.79
N ASP A 224 39.30 -9.96 -1.24
CA ASP A 224 38.92 -8.71 -1.94
C ASP A 224 38.18 -8.92 -3.28
N GLN A 225 37.51 -10.06 -3.46
CA GLN A 225 36.73 -10.32 -4.65
C GLN A 225 35.45 -9.50 -4.63
N ILE A 226 35.31 -8.62 -5.62
CA ILE A 226 34.09 -7.86 -5.89
C ILE A 226 33.49 -8.36 -7.20
N GLY A 227 32.17 -8.52 -7.23
CA GLY A 227 31.44 -8.82 -8.45
C GLY A 227 29.94 -8.82 -8.21
N TYR A 228 29.18 -9.18 -9.24
CA TYR A 228 27.73 -9.23 -9.17
C TYR A 228 27.24 -10.66 -8.94
N VAL A 229 26.17 -10.82 -8.18
CA VAL A 229 25.41 -12.07 -8.04
C VAL A 229 23.96 -11.79 -8.37
N LEU A 230 23.26 -12.77 -8.94
CA LEU A 230 21.85 -12.60 -9.31
C LEU A 230 20.98 -12.78 -8.06
N LEU A 231 20.11 -11.79 -7.75
CA LEU A 231 19.29 -11.79 -6.53
C LEU A 231 18.44 -13.05 -6.41
N LYS A 232 17.81 -13.49 -7.52
CA LYS A 232 16.94 -14.69 -7.51
C LYS A 232 17.69 -15.99 -7.19
N ASN A 233 19.01 -16.00 -7.27
CA ASN A 233 19.84 -17.17 -6.93
C ASN A 233 20.28 -17.17 -5.46
N LEU A 234 19.93 -16.13 -4.68
CA LEU A 234 20.23 -16.04 -3.25
C LEU A 234 19.11 -16.61 -2.38
N ILE A 235 17.88 -16.51 -2.87
CA ILE A 235 16.70 -17.03 -2.21
C ILE A 235 16.51 -18.46 -2.71
N LEU A 236 16.40 -19.41 -1.77
CA LEU A 236 16.05 -20.79 -2.10
C LEU A 236 14.58 -20.78 -2.53
N ASP A 237 14.34 -21.12 -3.80
CA ASP A 237 13.05 -21.45 -4.42
C ASP A 237 11.85 -20.52 -4.09
N ILE A 238 11.64 -19.52 -4.96
CA ILE A 238 10.28 -19.06 -5.33
C ILE A 238 9.95 -19.68 -6.70
#